data_AF-A0A963TKF2-F1
#
_entry.id   AF-A0A963TKF2-F1
#
_cell.length_a   1.000
_cell.length_b   1.000
_cell.length_c   1.000
_cell.angle_alpha   90.00
_cell.angle_beta   90.00
_cell.angle_gamma   90.00
#
_symmetry.space_group_name_H-M   'P 1'
#
loop_
_entity.id
_entity.type
_entity.pdbx_description
1 polymer ?
#
loop_
_entity_poly.entity_id
_entity_poly.type
_entity_poly.pdbx_seq_one_letter_code
_entity_poly.pdbx_strand_id
1 'polypeptide(L)'
;VRKGPWKYIYCHRSAPQLFNIEDDPGEWHNRAGDPAVAGIEADLNAVITGGRFDLEAIEAEVWARLPQKAVVNAAMAANATAWDYRVEDDGTRKYVRK
;
A
#
# COMPACT_ATOMS: atom_id res chain seq x y z
N VAL A 1 7.90 -6.73 3.68
CA VAL A 1 7.94 -8.04 4.39
C VAL A 1 8.36 -7.81 5.83
N ARG A 2 7.70 -8.46 6.80
CA ARG A 2 8.06 -8.40 8.23
C ARG A 2 8.25 -9.83 8.73
N LYS A 3 9.43 -10.16 9.25
CA LYS A 3 9.77 -11.52 9.74
C LYS A 3 10.80 -11.43 10.88
N GLY A 4 10.49 -12.03 12.03
CA GLY A 4 11.37 -11.98 13.21
C GLY A 4 11.62 -10.53 13.66
N PRO A 5 12.87 -10.09 13.87
CA PRO A 5 13.18 -8.70 14.18
C PRO A 5 13.29 -7.81 12.92
N TRP A 6 13.26 -8.38 11.72
CA TRP A 6 13.56 -7.67 10.48
C TRP A 6 12.31 -7.12 9.77
N LYS A 7 12.47 -5.93 9.19
CA LYS A 7 11.54 -5.30 8.26
C LYS A 7 12.26 -5.01 6.95
N TYR A 8 11.72 -5.53 5.85
CA TYR A 8 12.23 -5.30 4.51
C TYR A 8 11.18 -4.59 3.65
N ILE A 9 11.56 -3.48 3.04
CA ILE A 9 10.73 -2.69 2.13
C ILE A 9 11.33 -2.83 0.74
N TYR A 10 10.51 -3.36 -0.16
CA TYR A 10 10.83 -3.44 -1.58
C TYR A 10 9.96 -2.44 -2.31
N CYS A 11 10.61 -1.58 -3.09
CA CYS A 11 9.96 -0.69 -4.03
C CYS A 11 10.47 -1.06 -5.42
N HIS A 12 9.56 -1.39 -6.32
CA HIS A 12 9.93 -1.79 -7.67
C HIS A 12 10.71 -0.64 -8.35
N ARG A 13 11.86 -0.96 -8.96
CA ARG A 13 12.80 -0.01 -9.60
C ARG A 13 13.49 0.98 -8.67
N SER A 14 13.44 0.77 -7.35
CA SER A 14 14.15 1.59 -6.36
C SER A 14 15.03 0.73 -5.47
N ALA A 15 16.02 1.34 -4.82
CA ALA A 15 16.84 0.64 -3.84
C ALA A 15 15.96 0.14 -2.67
N PRO A 16 16.16 -1.10 -2.20
CA PRO A 16 15.40 -1.63 -1.08
C PRO A 16 15.83 -0.99 0.25
N GLN A 17 15.02 -1.22 1.28
CA GLN A 17 15.34 -0.83 2.65
C GLN A 17 15.21 -2.02 3.60
N LEU A 18 16.17 -2.19 4.49
CA LEU A 18 16.21 -3.27 5.48
C LEU A 18 16.52 -2.70 6.86
N PHE A 19 15.68 -3.01 7.84
CA PHE A 19 15.82 -2.53 9.21
C PHE A 19 15.69 -3.69 10.20
N ASN A 20 16.50 -3.65 11.27
CA ASN A 20 16.27 -4.46 12.47
C ASN A 20 15.42 -3.62 13.44
N ILE A 21 14.17 -4.00 13.65
CA ILE A 21 13.22 -3.23 14.48
C ILE A 21 13.48 -3.42 15.98
N GLU A 22 14.15 -4.50 16.39
CA GLU A 22 14.52 -4.68 17.80
C GLU A 22 15.70 -3.77 18.19
N ASP A 23 16.71 -3.68 17.32
CA ASP A 23 17.89 -2.84 17.55
C ASP A 23 17.65 -1.37 17.18
N ASP A 24 16.82 -1.12 16.17
CA ASP A 24 16.51 0.20 15.62
C ASP A 24 14.98 0.37 15.42
N PRO A 25 14.22 0.59 16.52
CA PRO A 25 12.77 0.78 16.46
C PRO A 25 12.34 2.01 15.64
N GLY A 26 13.26 2.95 15.41
CA GLY A 26 13.00 4.18 14.66
C GLY A 26 13.34 4.11 13.18
N GLU A 27 13.87 2.98 12.69
CA GLU A 27 14.22 2.77 11.28
C GLU A 27 15.22 3.84 10.75
N TRP A 28 16.15 4.28 11.59
CA TRP A 28 17.15 5.29 11.25
C TRP A 28 18.30 4.74 10.39
N HIS A 29 18.59 3.44 10.50
CA HIS A 29 19.76 2.81 9.89
C HIS A 29 19.33 1.76 8.86
N ASN A 30 19.32 2.17 7.60
CA ASN A 30 19.09 1.24 6.50
C ASN A 30 20.30 0.30 6.33
N ARG A 31 20.08 -1.00 6.51
CA ARG A 31 21.08 -2.07 6.35
C ARG A 31 20.97 -2.82 5.01
N ALA A 32 20.20 -2.30 4.05
CA ALA A 32 20.15 -2.89 2.72
C ALA A 32 21.52 -2.80 2.04
N GLY A 33 21.99 -3.89 1.44
CA GLY A 33 23.31 -4.01 0.82
C GLY A 33 24.47 -4.22 1.81
N ASP A 34 24.21 -4.30 3.12
CA ASP A 34 25.24 -4.60 4.11
C ASP A 34 25.65 -6.08 4.05
N PRO A 35 26.93 -6.41 3.78
CA PRO A 35 27.41 -7.79 3.69
C PRO A 35 27.12 -8.63 4.93
N ALA A 36 27.04 -8.01 6.13
CA ALA A 36 26.79 -8.72 7.38
C ALA A 36 25.36 -9.30 7.47
N VAL A 37 24.41 -8.77 6.70
CA VAL A 37 23.00 -9.20 6.69
C VAL A 37 22.51 -9.63 5.30
N ALA A 38 23.44 -9.85 4.36
CA ALA A 38 23.12 -10.19 2.98
C ALA A 38 22.23 -11.45 2.84
N GLY A 39 22.42 -12.46 3.68
CA GLY A 39 21.57 -13.65 3.69
C GLY A 39 20.13 -13.35 4.10
N ILE A 40 19.94 -12.49 5.11
CA ILE A 40 18.63 -12.05 5.57
C ILE A 40 17.95 -11.20 4.49
N GLU A 41 18.69 -10.30 3.86
CA GLU A 41 18.18 -9.51 2.74
C GLU A 41 17.70 -10.38 1.59
N ALA A 42 18.50 -11.37 1.17
CA ALA A 42 18.16 -12.28 0.09
C ALA A 42 16.91 -13.11 0.41
N ASP A 43 16.80 -13.65 1.63
CA ASP A 43 15.64 -14.42 2.08
C ASP A 43 14.35 -13.57 2.04
N LEU A 44 14.41 -12.32 2.49
CA LEU A 44 13.26 -11.43 2.52
C LEU A 44 12.93 -10.89 1.12
N ASN A 45 13.93 -10.69 0.26
CA ASN A 45 13.73 -10.34 -1.14
C ASN A 45 13.00 -11.47 -1.88
N ALA A 46 13.42 -12.73 -1.67
CA ALA A 46 12.83 -13.90 -2.30
C ALA A 46 11.33 -14.08 -1.95
N VAL A 47 10.87 -13.59 -0.79
CA VAL A 47 9.42 -13.59 -0.46
C VAL A 47 8.61 -12.73 -1.44
N ILE A 48 9.21 -11.67 -1.98
CA ILE A 48 8.57 -10.76 -2.92
C ILE A 48 8.81 -11.21 -4.36
N THR A 49 10.07 -11.50 -4.71
CA THR A 49 10.49 -11.83 -6.08
C THR A 49 10.30 -13.30 -6.44
N GLY A 50 10.04 -14.18 -5.46
CA GLY A 50 9.85 -15.62 -5.65
C GLY A 50 8.50 -16.03 -6.25
N GLY A 51 7.84 -15.15 -7.00
CA GLY A 51 6.63 -15.46 -7.77
C GLY A 51 5.30 -15.28 -7.05
N ARG A 52 5.29 -14.86 -5.78
CA ARG A 52 4.05 -14.48 -5.09
C ARG A 52 3.42 -13.21 -5.68
N PHE A 53 4.25 -12.30 -6.17
CA PHE A 53 3.83 -11.04 -6.77
C PHE A 53 4.38 -10.96 -8.19
N ASP A 54 3.51 -10.72 -9.16
CA ASP A 54 3.91 -10.33 -10.50
C ASP A 54 4.12 -8.82 -10.54
N LEU A 55 5.37 -8.40 -10.38
CA LEU A 55 5.73 -6.99 -10.21
C LEU A 55 5.46 -6.18 -11.48
N GLU A 56 5.71 -6.77 -12.65
CA GLU A 56 5.48 -6.12 -13.95
C GLU A 56 3.98 -5.98 -14.22
N ALA A 57 3.18 -7.02 -13.92
CA ALA A 57 1.73 -6.93 -14.05
C ALA A 57 1.11 -5.89 -13.10
N ILE A 58 1.58 -5.83 -11.85
CA ILE A 58 1.14 -4.81 -10.89
C ILE A 58 1.47 -3.41 -11.39
N GLU A 59 2.70 -3.18 -11.88
CA GLU A 59 3.07 -1.89 -12.44
C GLU A 59 2.20 -1.51 -13.65
N ALA A 60 2.01 -2.44 -14.60
CA ALA A 60 1.20 -2.23 -15.78
C ALA A 60 -0.26 -1.87 -15.42
N GLU A 61 -0.85 -2.56 -14.44
CA GLU A 61 -2.21 -2.29 -13.99
C GLU A 61 -2.33 -0.89 -13.35
N VAL A 62 -1.36 -0.48 -12.53
CA VAL A 62 -1.34 0.86 -11.92
C VAL A 62 -1.32 1.93 -13.01
N TRP A 63 -0.40 1.82 -13.98
CA TRP A 63 -0.30 2.80 -15.07
C TRP A 63 -1.55 2.82 -15.96
N ALA A 64 -2.18 1.68 -16.21
CA ALA A 64 -3.42 1.60 -16.97
C ALA A 64 -4.62 2.23 -16.21
N ARG A 65 -4.65 2.15 -14.88
CA ARG A 65 -5.76 2.67 -14.05
C ARG A 65 -5.70 4.18 -13.83
N LEU A 66 -4.52 4.78 -13.74
CA LEU A 66 -4.38 6.23 -13.49
C LEU A 66 -5.19 7.12 -14.46
N PRO A 67 -5.12 6.94 -15.79
CA PRO A 67 -5.91 7.77 -16.72
C PRO A 67 -7.42 7.51 -16.59
N GLN A 68 -7.84 6.27 -16.33
CA GLN A 68 -9.25 5.93 -16.12
C GLN A 68 -9.81 6.65 -14.89
N LYS A 69 -9.04 6.66 -13.79
CA LYS A 69 -9.39 7.38 -12.57
C LYS A 69 -9.48 8.89 -12.80
N ALA A 70 -8.61 9.46 -13.64
CA ALA A 70 -8.67 10.88 -13.99
C ALA A 70 -9.99 11.25 -14.68
N VAL A 71 -10.49 10.40 -15.60
CA VAL A 71 -11.79 10.60 -16.26
C VAL A 71 -12.94 10.58 -15.26
N VAL A 72 -13.00 9.58 -14.38
CA VAL A 72 -14.05 9.47 -13.36
C VAL A 72 -14.02 10.67 -12.42
N ASN A 73 -12.85 11.06 -11.93
CA ASN A 73 -12.69 12.20 -11.04
C ASN A 73 -13.16 13.51 -11.70
N ALA A 74 -12.82 13.73 -12.98
CA ALA A 74 -13.28 14.91 -13.71
C ALA A 74 -14.81 14.95 -13.86
N ALA A 75 -15.44 13.81 -14.16
CA ALA A 75 -16.89 13.70 -14.24
C ALA A 75 -17.57 13.96 -12.88
N MET A 76 -17.04 13.39 -11.79
CA MET A 76 -17.57 13.63 -10.45
C MET A 76 -17.45 15.10 -10.02
N ALA A 77 -16.36 15.76 -10.37
CA ALA A 77 -16.18 17.18 -10.11
C ALA A 77 -17.20 18.03 -10.90
N ALA A 78 -17.47 17.66 -12.16
CA ALA A 78 -18.42 18.38 -13.02
C ALA A 78 -19.87 18.26 -12.57
N ASN A 79 -20.26 17.14 -11.95
CA ASN A 79 -21.64 16.87 -11.52
C ASN A 79 -21.84 16.91 -9.99
N ALA A 80 -20.81 17.30 -9.24
CA ALA A 80 -20.80 17.34 -7.77
C ALA A 80 -21.20 16.01 -7.09
N THR A 81 -20.88 14.87 -7.70
CA THR A 81 -21.09 13.56 -7.08
C THR A 81 -20.18 13.40 -5.85
N ALA A 82 -20.77 13.08 -4.70
CA ALA A 82 -20.07 12.75 -3.48
C ALA A 82 -20.20 11.25 -3.16
N TRP A 83 -19.13 10.64 -2.66
CA TRP A 83 -19.10 9.24 -2.20
C TRP A 83 -19.21 9.09 -0.68
N ASP A 84 -19.36 10.21 0.03
CA ASP A 84 -19.59 10.19 1.47
C ASP A 84 -20.87 9.39 1.77
N TYR A 85 -20.74 8.45 2.70
CA TYR A 85 -21.89 7.69 3.17
C TYR A 85 -22.91 8.65 3.79
N ARG A 86 -24.13 8.62 3.26
CA ARG A 86 -25.28 9.31 3.84
C ARG A 86 -26.18 8.30 4.51
N VAL A 87 -26.44 8.52 5.79
CA VAL A 87 -27.48 7.78 6.50
C VAL A 87 -28.83 8.24 5.99
N GLU A 88 -29.71 7.31 5.64
CA GLU A 88 -31.11 7.65 5.40
C GLU A 88 -31.76 8.06 6.72
N ASP A 89 -32.02 9.36 6.85
CA ASP A 89 -32.72 9.94 7.98
C ASP A 89 -34.18 10.16 7.61
N ASP A 90 -34.94 9.05 7.51
CA ASP A 90 -36.38 9.15 7.36
C ASP A 90 -37.01 9.55 8.69
N GLY A 91 -37.14 10.87 8.86
CA GLY A 91 -37.82 11.46 9.99
C GLY A 91 -39.21 10.87 10.21
N THR A 92 -39.96 10.48 9.17
CA THR A 92 -41.35 10.00 9.33
C THR A 92 -41.46 8.72 10.15
N ARG A 93 -40.41 7.89 10.16
CA ARG A 93 -40.33 6.60 10.87
C ARG A 93 -39.67 6.69 12.24
N LYS A 94 -39.25 7.89 12.66
CA LYS A 94 -38.58 8.13 13.95
C LYS A 94 -39.56 8.70 14.98
N TYR A 95 -39.39 8.35 16.25
CA TYR A 95 -40.17 8.84 17.41
C TYR A 95 -41.67 8.48 17.39
N VAL A 96 -42.41 8.94 18.40
CA VAL A 96 -43.87 8.72 18.49
C VAL A 96 -44.57 9.51 17.38
N ARG A 97 -45.50 8.84 16.70
CA ARG A 97 -46.35 9.37 15.62
C ARG A 97 -47.81 9.17 16.02
N LYS A 98 -48.67 10.16 15.74
CA LYS A 98 -50.11 10.14 16.05
C LYS A 98 -50.91 9.65 14.85
#